data_AF-A0A7K4NG56-F1
#
_entry.id   AF-A0A7K4NG56-F1
#
_cell.length_a   1.000
_cell.length_b   1.000
_cell.length_c   1.000
_cell.angle_alpha   90.00
_cell.angle_beta   90.00
_cell.angle_gamma   90.00
#
_symmetry.space_group_name_H-M   'P 1'
#
loop_
_entity.id
_entity.type
_entity.pdbx_description
1 polymer ?
#
loop_
_entity_poly.entity_id
_entity_poly.type
_entity_poly.pdbx_seq_one_letter_code
_entity_poly.pdbx_strand_id
1 'polypeptide(L)'
;DPIKCYDPAIEPGGIVFYYGDKIKLENSLVLASLRASHLFNLEIDEGGVKSQKSILSGVGRIRDVAVGPDGYLYLITSNTDGKGFPDASDDKLLRIVK
;
A
#
# COMPACT_ATOMS: atom_id res chain seq x y z
N ASP A 1 -10.83 -13.13 -17.89
CA ASP A 1 -11.10 -13.36 -16.46
C ASP A 1 -10.16 -12.56 -15.58
N PRO A 2 -10.58 -12.13 -14.37
CA PRO A 2 -9.72 -11.43 -13.44
C PRO A 2 -8.55 -12.33 -13.02
N ILE A 3 -7.36 -11.73 -12.94
CA ILE A 3 -6.14 -12.45 -12.59
C ILE A 3 -6.04 -12.72 -11.07
N LYS A 4 -6.66 -11.86 -10.26
CA LYS A 4 -6.79 -12.05 -8.80
C LYS A 4 -8.10 -11.44 -8.30
N CYS A 5 -8.89 -12.26 -7.61
CA CYS A 5 -10.03 -11.81 -6.82
C CYS A 5 -9.72 -11.94 -5.32
N TYR A 6 -10.17 -10.97 -4.54
CA TYR A 6 -10.04 -10.99 -3.09
C TYR A 6 -11.41 -11.22 -2.45
N ASP A 7 -11.56 -12.36 -1.77
CA ASP A 7 -12.70 -12.67 -0.93
C ASP A 7 -12.16 -13.25 0.40
N PRO A 8 -12.24 -12.51 1.53
CA PRO A 8 -12.90 -11.21 1.67
C PRO A 8 -12.18 -10.07 0.92
N ALA A 9 -12.94 -9.05 0.54
CA ALA A 9 -12.39 -7.87 -0.14
C ALA A 9 -11.34 -7.15 0.72
N ILE A 10 -10.22 -6.77 0.12
CA ILE A 10 -9.14 -6.01 0.78
C ILE A 10 -9.31 -4.49 0.65
N GLU A 11 -10.27 -4.02 -0.16
CA GLU A 11 -10.43 -2.63 -0.62
C GLU A 11 -9.09 -2.03 -1.12
N PRO A 12 -8.62 -2.39 -2.33
CA PRO A 12 -7.40 -1.83 -2.90
C PRO A 12 -7.44 -0.30 -2.99
N GLY A 13 -6.34 0.34 -2.63
CA GLY A 13 -6.11 1.77 -2.82
C GLY A 13 -5.23 2.02 -4.04
N GLY A 14 -4.40 3.05 -3.95
CA GLY A 14 -3.39 3.35 -4.96
C GLY A 14 -2.31 2.28 -5.11
N ILE A 15 -1.70 2.25 -6.28
CA ILE A 15 -0.66 1.29 -6.66
C ILE A 15 0.45 2.01 -7.40
N VAL A 16 1.71 1.63 -7.16
CA VAL A 16 2.87 2.26 -7.79
C VAL A 16 3.96 1.25 -8.09
N PHE A 17 4.68 1.45 -9.20
CA PHE A 17 5.96 0.79 -9.43
C PHE A 17 7.08 1.62 -8.81
N TYR A 18 7.83 1.00 -7.90
CA TYR A 18 9.00 1.56 -7.25
C TYR A 18 10.27 0.98 -7.85
N TYR A 19 11.08 1.86 -8.43
CA TYR A 19 12.41 1.55 -8.96
C TYR A 19 13.52 2.36 -8.26
N GLY A 20 13.19 2.95 -7.11
CA GLY A 20 14.12 3.77 -6.33
C GLY A 20 15.11 2.93 -5.53
N ASP A 21 16.10 3.61 -4.94
CA ASP A 21 17.20 3.04 -4.18
C ASP A 21 17.11 3.30 -2.66
N LYS A 22 16.09 4.06 -2.23
CA LYS A 22 15.95 4.53 -0.84
C LYS A 22 15.37 3.48 0.10
N ILE A 23 14.59 2.55 -0.44
CA ILE A 23 13.96 1.44 0.30
C ILE A 23 14.28 0.15 -0.45
N LYS A 24 14.69 -0.90 0.28
CA LYS A 24 14.90 -2.21 -0.33
C LYS A 24 13.59 -2.97 -0.39
N LEU A 25 13.03 -3.10 -1.58
CA LEU A 25 11.88 -3.96 -1.86
C LEU A 25 12.33 -5.20 -2.64
N GLU A 26 11.66 -6.32 -2.38
CA GLU A 26 11.90 -7.57 -3.11
C GLU A 26 11.33 -7.49 -4.53
N ASN A 27 10.23 -6.76 -4.70
CA ASN A 27 9.55 -6.56 -5.97
C ASN A 27 9.28 -5.07 -6.21
N SER A 28 9.00 -4.68 -7.46
CA SER A 28 8.77 -3.27 -7.79
C SER A 28 7.35 -2.79 -7.50
N LEU A 29 6.34 -3.67 -7.46
CA LEU A 29 4.95 -3.22 -7.35
C LEU A 29 4.54 -3.07 -5.89
N VAL A 30 3.96 -1.92 -5.54
CA VAL A 30 3.49 -1.61 -4.20
C VAL A 30 2.02 -1.22 -4.25
N LEU A 31 1.20 -1.84 -3.41
CA LEU A 31 -0.25 -1.67 -3.35
C LEU A 31 -0.70 -1.22 -1.97
N ALA A 32 -1.38 -0.08 -1.88
CA ALA A 32 -2.10 0.35 -0.70
C ALA A 32 -3.41 -0.43 -0.53
N SER A 33 -3.87 -0.60 0.71
CA SER A 33 -5.16 -1.22 0.98
C SER A 33 -5.86 -0.55 2.16
N LEU A 34 -7.17 -0.36 2.00
CA LEU A 34 -7.99 0.30 2.99
C LEU A 34 -8.50 -0.71 4.03
N ARG A 35 -9.30 -1.70 3.61
CA ARG A 35 -9.93 -2.67 4.54
C ARG A 35 -8.91 -3.64 5.11
N ALA A 36 -7.93 -4.06 4.31
CA ALA A 36 -6.82 -4.86 4.85
C ALA A 36 -5.89 -4.02 5.75
N SER A 37 -5.82 -2.69 5.59
CA SER A 37 -4.98 -1.81 6.43
C SER A 37 -3.48 -2.18 6.37
N HIS A 38 -3.04 -2.55 5.17
CA HIS A 38 -1.66 -2.93 4.85
C HIS A 38 -1.15 -2.19 3.61
N LEU A 39 0.16 -1.98 3.55
CA LEU A 39 0.88 -1.72 2.31
C LEU A 39 1.54 -3.02 1.86
N PHE A 40 1.26 -3.46 0.63
CA PHE A 40 1.76 -4.71 0.09
C PHE A 40 2.85 -4.48 -0.94
N ASN A 41 3.89 -5.31 -0.94
CA ASN A 41 4.82 -5.47 -2.04
C ASN A 41 4.43 -6.74 -2.82
N LEU A 42 4.15 -6.59 -4.11
CA LEU A 42 3.61 -7.64 -4.97
C LEU A 42 4.66 -8.14 -5.96
N GLU A 43 4.77 -9.45 -6.08
CA GLU A 43 5.44 -10.11 -7.21
C GLU A 43 4.41 -10.40 -8.29
N ILE A 44 4.68 -9.95 -9.52
CA ILE A 44 3.83 -10.19 -10.67
C ILE A 44 4.59 -10.89 -11.80
N ASP A 45 3.92 -11.80 -12.51
CA ASP A 45 4.42 -12.45 -13.72
C ASP A 45 3.32 -12.47 -14.81
N GLU A 46 3.56 -13.18 -15.92
CA GLU A 46 2.61 -13.31 -17.03
C GLU A 46 1.26 -13.94 -16.61
N GLY A 47 1.28 -14.76 -15.54
CA GLY A 47 0.10 -15.41 -14.97
C GLY A 47 -0.56 -14.60 -13.86
N GLY A 48 0.05 -13.51 -13.39
CA GLY A 48 -0.54 -12.60 -12.43
C GLY A 48 0.21 -12.34 -11.14
N VAL A 49 -0.53 -12.15 -10.06
CA VAL A 49 0.05 -11.94 -8.71
C VAL A 49 0.55 -13.27 -8.17
N LYS A 50 1.86 -13.46 -8.18
CA LYS A 50 2.52 -14.67 -7.68
C LYS A 50 2.69 -14.66 -6.17
N SER A 51 3.04 -13.50 -5.60
CA SER A 51 3.16 -13.34 -4.15
C SER A 51 2.78 -11.92 -3.69
N GLN A 52 2.35 -11.82 -2.43
CA GLN A 52 1.92 -10.58 -1.79
C GLN A 52 2.46 -10.55 -0.35
N LYS A 53 3.35 -9.60 -0.05
CA LYS A 53 3.98 -9.45 1.27
C LYS A 53 3.59 -8.11 1.88
N SER A 54 3.10 -8.12 3.13
CA SER A 54 2.88 -6.88 3.87
C SER A 54 4.22 -6.25 4.26
N ILE A 55 4.45 -5.01 3.83
CA ILE A 55 5.65 -4.22 4.17
C ILE A 55 5.37 -3.11 5.18
N LEU A 56 4.09 -2.73 5.37
CA LEU A 56 3.66 -1.80 6.42
C LEU A 56 2.26 -2.17 6.93
N SER A 57 2.05 -2.02 8.23
CA SER A 57 0.76 -2.15 8.90
C SER A 57 0.73 -1.25 10.15
N GLY A 58 -0.42 -1.17 10.82
CA GLY A 58 -0.56 -0.43 12.09
C GLY A 58 -0.84 1.07 11.96
N VAL A 59 -0.94 1.59 10.74
CA VAL A 59 -1.34 2.98 10.45
C VAL A 59 -2.82 3.12 10.06
N GLY A 60 -3.55 2.01 10.08
CA GLY A 60 -4.94 1.94 9.65
C GLY A 60 -5.10 1.82 8.13
N ARG A 61 -6.18 2.41 7.61
CA ARG A 61 -6.60 2.35 6.21
C ARG A 61 -5.63 3.17 5.37
N ILE A 62 -4.95 2.56 4.41
CA ILE A 62 -4.02 3.27 3.51
C ILE A 62 -4.72 3.50 2.16
N ARG A 63 -4.91 4.77 1.79
CA ARG A 63 -5.66 5.15 0.59
C ARG A 63 -4.80 5.12 -0.66
N ASP A 64 -3.60 5.68 -0.59
CA ASP A 64 -2.73 5.87 -1.75
C ASP A 64 -1.25 5.78 -1.36
N VAL A 65 -0.42 5.46 -2.34
CA VAL A 65 1.04 5.37 -2.23
C VAL A 65 1.68 5.94 -3.50
N ALA A 66 2.70 6.79 -3.34
CA ALA A 66 3.41 7.43 -4.45
C ALA A 66 4.91 7.54 -4.16
N VAL A 67 5.71 7.68 -5.23
CA VAL A 67 7.15 7.99 -5.11
C VAL A 67 7.33 9.50 -5.10
N GLY A 68 7.95 10.02 -4.05
CA GLY A 68 8.30 11.44 -3.95
C GLY A 68 9.50 11.82 -4.82
N PRO A 69 9.75 13.12 -5.03
CA PRO A 69 10.88 13.60 -5.84
C PRO A 69 12.25 13.27 -5.22
N ASP A 70 12.30 12.93 -3.93
CA ASP A 70 13.48 12.47 -3.20
C ASP A 70 13.70 10.94 -3.29
N GLY A 71 12.85 10.24 -4.03
CA GLY A 71 12.95 8.79 -4.26
C GLY A 71 12.41 7.91 -3.12
N TYR A 72 11.79 8.50 -2.09
CA TYR A 72 11.11 7.74 -1.04
C TYR A 72 9.66 7.43 -1.41
N LEU A 73 9.10 6.40 -0.77
CA LEU A 73 7.67 6.14 -0.82
C LEU A 73 6.94 7.01 0.21
N TYR A 74 5.86 7.64 -0.25
CA TYR A 74 4.92 8.38 0.57
C TYR A 74 3.56 7.73 0.50
N LEU A 75 2.81 7.78 1.59
CA LEU A 75 1.45 7.24 1.67
C LEU A 75 0.54 8.16 2.46
N ILE A 76 -0.75 8.09 2.16
CA ILE A 76 -1.80 8.77 2.91
C ILE A 76 -2.74 7.78 3.57
N THR A 77 -3.10 8.04 4.82
CA THR A 77 -4.14 7.28 5.53
C THR A 77 -5.54 7.78 5.17
N SER A 78 -6.57 6.97 5.46
CA SER A 78 -7.97 7.38 5.34
C SER A 78 -8.83 6.75 6.43
N ASN A 79 -8.44 7.00 7.68
CA ASN A 79 -9.10 6.50 8.87
C ASN A 79 -10.37 7.31 9.20
N THR A 80 -10.48 8.55 8.72
CA THR A 80 -11.66 9.41 8.94
C THR A 80 -12.72 9.26 7.85
N ASP A 81 -12.64 8.25 6.97
CA ASP A 81 -13.56 8.04 5.84
C ASP A 81 -14.91 7.37 6.22
N GLY A 82 -15.21 7.28 7.52
CA GLY A 82 -16.41 6.66 8.06
C GLY A 82 -16.36 5.13 8.14
N LYS A 83 -15.28 4.49 7.66
CA LYS A 83 -15.06 3.04 7.76
C LYS A 83 -13.91 2.65 8.68
N GLY A 84 -13.16 3.62 9.21
CA GLY A 84 -12.03 3.42 10.13
C GLY A 84 -12.37 3.72 11.59
N PHE A 85 -11.35 3.56 12.43
CA PHE A 85 -11.35 3.98 13.84
C PHE A 85 -10.30 5.09 14.00
N PRO A 86 -10.65 6.36 13.76
CA PRO A 86 -9.68 7.43 13.69
C PRO A 86 -9.09 7.80 15.05
N ASP A 87 -7.79 8.09 15.05
CA ASP A 87 -7.08 8.83 16.11
C ASP A 87 -7.29 10.35 15.92
N ALA A 88 -7.16 11.13 17.00
CA ALA A 88 -7.10 12.59 16.97
C ALA A 88 -6.05 13.17 16.01
N SER A 89 -5.01 12.41 15.67
CA SER A 89 -3.96 12.82 14.73
C SER A 89 -4.16 12.33 13.28
N ASP A 90 -5.28 11.67 12.97
CA ASP A 90 -5.60 11.23 11.60
C ASP A 90 -6.30 12.34 10.78
N ASP A 91 -6.15 12.40 9.47
CA ASP A 91 -5.33 11.53 8.60
C ASP A 91 -3.89 12.04 8.43
N LYS A 92 -3.00 11.14 8.00
CA LYS A 92 -1.55 11.36 7.96
C LYS A 92 -1.00 11.20 6.55
N LEU A 93 -0.07 12.09 6.18
CA LEU A 93 0.91 11.86 5.11
C LEU A 93 2.18 11.30 5.75
N LEU A 94 2.57 10.09 5.36
CA LEU A 94 3.70 9.37 5.94
C LEU A 94 4.76 9.11 4.86
N ARG A 95 6.04 9.18 5.26
CA ARG A 95 7.18 8.79 4.44
C ARG A 95 7.79 7.49 4.98
N ILE A 96 8.01 6.51 4.11
CA ILE A 96 8.70 5.27 4.47
C ILE A 96 10.20 5.52 4.39
N VAL A 97 10.96 5.16 5.42
CA VAL A 97 12.41 5.46 5.52
C VAL A 97 13.30 4.24 5.78
N LYS A 98 12.73 3.03 5.75
CA LYS A 98 13.39 1.79 6.17
C LYS A 98 13.63 0.85 5.00
#